data_AF-W0DKF9-F1
#
_entry.id   AF-W0DKF9-F1
#
_cell.length_a   1.000
_cell.length_b   1.000
_cell.length_c   1.000
_cell.angle_alpha   90.00
_cell.angle_beta   90.00
_cell.angle_gamma   90.00
#
_symmetry.space_group_name_H-M   'P 1'
#
loop_
_entity.id
_entity.type
_entity.pdbx_description
1 polymer ?
#
loop_
_entity_poly.entity_id
_entity_poly.type
_entity_poly.pdbx_seq_one_letter_code
_entity_poly.pdbx_strand_id
1 'polypeptide(L)'
;MRMAVGENEVQVGAQGRIVIPAGLRKALKLKPGDRLVARAVGESLVLERRETVEKRLRDRFRHISGDVRLAEELIAERRAEAAREDRER
;
A
#
# COMPACT_ATOMS: atom_id res chain seq x y z
N MET A 1 12.46 -8.72 20.78
CA MET A 1 13.56 -8.04 20.04
C MET A 1 13.09 -6.63 19.70
N ARG A 2 13.51 -5.62 20.48
CA ARG A 2 13.14 -4.21 20.24
C ARG A 2 13.85 -3.77 18.95
N MET A 3 13.08 -3.53 17.88
CA MET A 3 13.65 -2.95 16.66
C MET A 3 14.08 -1.53 16.99
N ALA A 4 15.36 -1.21 16.81
CA ALA A 4 15.89 0.13 16.99
C ALA A 4 15.28 1.05 15.92
N VAL A 5 14.18 1.70 16.26
CA VAL A 5 13.65 2.86 15.53
C VAL A 5 14.44 4.06 16.03
N GLY A 6 15.67 4.21 15.53
CA GLY A 6 16.36 5.49 15.62
C GLY A 6 15.73 6.42 14.60
N GLU A 7 15.37 7.63 15.01
CA GLU A 7 15.03 8.70 14.08
C GLU A 7 16.26 8.99 13.21
N ASN A 8 16.09 8.98 11.89
CA ASN A 8 17.16 9.27 10.94
C ASN A 8 16.70 10.48 10.13
N GLU A 9 17.34 11.61 10.33
CA GLU A 9 17.14 12.76 9.46
C GLU A 9 17.73 12.46 8.08
N VAL A 10 16.94 12.69 7.03
CA VAL A 10 17.34 12.48 5.64
C VAL A 10 16.92 13.70 4.84
N GLN A 11 17.78 14.14 3.92
CA GLN A 11 17.49 15.25 3.03
C GLN A 11 17.03 14.75 1.67
N VAL A 12 16.10 15.49 1.07
CA VAL A 12 15.68 15.27 -0.31
C VAL A 12 16.68 15.96 -1.23
N GLY A 13 17.37 15.18 -2.06
CA GLY A 13 18.30 15.75 -3.04
C GLY A 13 17.58 16.50 -4.17
N ALA A 14 18.34 17.20 -5.00
CA ALA A 14 17.81 18.03 -6.10
C ALA A 14 16.87 17.28 -7.08
N GLN A 15 17.02 15.97 -7.21
CA GLN A 15 16.19 15.12 -8.07
C GLN A 15 15.05 14.41 -7.31
N GLY A 16 14.72 14.83 -6.09
CA GLY A 16 13.68 14.19 -5.27
C GLY A 16 14.10 12.84 -4.66
N ARG A 17 15.39 12.48 -4.73
CA ARG A 17 15.90 11.21 -4.21
C ARG A 17 16.19 11.33 -2.71
N ILE A 18 15.84 10.28 -1.97
CA ILE A 18 16.17 10.13 -0.55
C ILE A 18 17.14 8.97 -0.41
N VAL A 19 18.24 9.21 0.32
CA VAL A 19 19.22 8.16 0.64
C VAL A 19 18.76 7.43 1.89
N ILE A 20 18.53 6.12 1.81
CA ILE A 20 18.23 5.29 2.99
C ILE A 20 19.55 5.03 3.73
N PRO A 21 19.74 5.51 4.97
CA PRO A 21 20.98 5.30 5.73
C PRO A 21 21.29 3.83 5.94
N ALA A 22 22.58 3.51 6.11
CA ALA A 22 23.07 2.14 6.20
C ALA A 22 22.42 1.34 7.35
N GLY A 23 22.13 1.99 8.48
CA GLY A 23 21.43 1.38 9.61
C GLY A 23 20.04 0.88 9.23
N LEU A 24 19.23 1.76 8.60
CA LEU A 24 17.90 1.39 8.13
C LEU A 24 17.95 0.33 7.04
N ARG A 25 18.91 0.39 6.10
CA ARG A 25 19.07 -0.67 5.08
C ARG A 25 19.32 -2.04 5.71
N LYS A 26 20.20 -2.11 6.72
CA LYS A 26 20.51 -3.37 7.43
C LYS A 26 19.31 -3.87 8.24
N ALA A 27 18.67 -3.00 9.00
CA ALA A 27 17.50 -3.34 9.83
C ALA A 27 16.33 -3.85 8.98
N LEU A 28 16.10 -3.20 7.84
CA LEU A 28 15.09 -3.59 6.87
C LEU A 28 15.60 -4.62 5.86
N LYS A 29 16.82 -5.15 5.97
CA LYS A 29 17.40 -6.12 5.03
C LYS A 29 17.19 -5.73 3.55
N LEU A 30 17.37 -4.45 3.23
CA LEU A 30 17.25 -3.91 1.88
C LEU A 30 18.53 -4.21 1.09
N LYS A 31 18.39 -4.68 -0.14
CA LYS A 31 19.50 -4.94 -1.06
C LYS A 31 19.40 -4.05 -2.31
N PRO A 32 20.52 -3.75 -2.98
CA PRO A 32 20.48 -3.12 -4.30
C PRO A 32 19.58 -3.93 -5.25
N GLY A 33 18.68 -3.24 -5.96
CA GLY A 33 17.70 -3.86 -6.84
C GLY A 33 16.36 -4.21 -6.19
N ASP A 34 16.24 -4.13 -4.85
CA ASP A 34 14.95 -4.30 -4.17
C ASP A 34 13.95 -3.25 -4.67
N ARG A 35 12.73 -3.70 -4.96
CA ARG A 35 11.63 -2.83 -5.40
C ARG A 35 10.71 -2.52 -4.23
N LEU A 36 10.51 -1.23 -3.95
CA LEU A 36 9.60 -0.74 -2.93
C LEU A 36 8.43 0.00 -3.61
N VAL A 37 7.26 -0.12 -3.01
CA VAL A 37 6.08 0.67 -3.35
C VAL A 37 6.05 1.87 -2.41
N ALA A 38 6.00 3.07 -2.98
CA ALA A 38 5.85 4.31 -2.27
C ALA A 38 4.38 4.74 -2.25
N ARG A 39 3.85 5.10 -1.09
CA ARG A 39 2.50 5.66 -0.94
C ARG A 39 2.45 6.79 0.05
N ALA A 40 1.61 7.78 -0.23
CA ALA A 40 1.25 8.81 0.74
C ALA A 40 0.18 8.27 1.70
N VAL A 41 0.34 8.55 2.99
CA VAL A 41 -0.64 8.28 4.04
C VAL A 41 -0.74 9.52 4.92
N GLY A 42 -1.75 10.36 4.68
CA GLY A 42 -1.79 11.70 5.25
C GLY A 42 -0.56 12.49 4.82
N GLU A 43 0.20 13.00 5.78
CA GLU A 43 1.45 13.73 5.54
C GLU A 43 2.70 12.84 5.53
N SER A 44 2.53 11.51 5.66
CA SER A 44 3.64 10.56 5.71
C SER A 44 3.89 9.88 4.36
N LEU A 45 5.16 9.70 4.00
CA LEU A 45 5.59 8.83 2.91
C LEU A 45 5.94 7.45 3.46
N VAL A 46 5.21 6.42 3.03
CA VAL A 46 5.42 5.03 3.44
C VAL A 46 6.03 4.23 2.28
N LEU A 47 7.15 3.58 2.55
CA LEU A 47 7.84 2.68 1.62
C LEU A 47 7.70 1.23 2.10
N GLU A 48 7.08 0.38 1.29
CA GLU A 48 6.84 -1.04 1.64
C GLU A 48 7.26 -1.96 0.49
N ARG A 49 7.67 -3.20 0.80
CA ARG A 49 7.89 -4.21 -0.24
C ARG A 49 6.56 -4.62 -0.85
N ARG A 50 6.57 -4.91 -2.16
CA ARG A 50 5.37 -5.35 -2.90
C ARG A 50 4.71 -6.58 -2.26
N GLU A 51 5.51 -7.54 -1.81
CA GLU A 51 5.04 -8.74 -1.08
C GLU A 51 4.26 -8.38 0.20
N THR A 52 4.64 -7.29 0.87
CA THR A 52 3.95 -6.80 2.07
C THR A 52 2.62 -6.11 1.74
N VAL A 53 2.48 -5.53 0.54
CA VAL A 53 1.21 -4.95 0.06
C VAL A 53 0.16 -6.03 -0.12
N GLU A 54 0.52 -7.17 -0.73
CA GLU A 54 -0.39 -8.31 -0.91
C GLU A 54 -0.83 -8.88 0.44
N LYS A 55 0.11 -9.01 1.38
CA LYS A 55 -0.21 -9.48 2.73
C LYS A 55 -1.12 -8.50 3.48
N ARG A 56 -0.88 -7.18 3.39
CA ARG A 56 -1.76 -6.18 4.01
C ARG A 56 -3.15 -6.15 3.37
N LEU A 57 -3.25 -6.25 2.05
CA LEU A 57 -4.54 -6.37 1.36
C LEU A 57 -5.28 -7.61 1.86
N ARG A 58 -4.62 -8.75 1.86
CA ARG A 58 -5.18 -10.02 2.35
C ARG A 58 -5.60 -9.94 3.81
N ASP A 59 -4.78 -9.33 4.67
CA ASP A 59 -5.06 -9.14 6.09
C ASP A 59 -6.21 -8.15 6.34
N ARG A 60 -6.31 -7.07 5.54
CA ARG A 60 -7.41 -6.11 5.61
C ARG A 60 -8.73 -6.76 5.24
N PHE A 61 -8.78 -7.70 4.29
CA PHE A 61 -10.01 -8.38 3.89
C PHE A 61 -10.22 -9.73 4.59
N ARG A 62 -9.34 -10.11 5.52
CA ARG A 62 -9.38 -11.40 6.23
C ARG A 62 -10.54 -11.54 7.21
N HIS A 63 -11.17 -10.43 7.60
CA HIS A 63 -12.37 -10.40 8.45
C HIS A 63 -13.66 -10.61 7.66
N ILE A 64 -13.55 -10.70 6.33
CA ILE A 64 -14.68 -10.95 5.44
C ILE A 64 -14.73 -12.45 5.19
N SER A 65 -15.83 -13.09 5.58
CA SER A 65 -16.05 -14.52 5.35
C SER A 65 -15.97 -14.85 3.86
N GLY A 66 -15.39 -16.01 3.52
CA GLY A 66 -15.27 -16.49 2.14
C GLY A 66 -16.60 -16.72 1.43
N ASP A 67 -17.71 -16.73 2.19
CA ASP A 67 -19.08 -16.83 1.68
C ASP A 67 -19.64 -15.48 1.16
N VAL A 68 -18.96 -14.37 1.45
CA VAL A 68 -19.39 -13.03 1.00
C VAL A 68 -18.79 -12.73 -0.38
N ARG A 69 -19.64 -12.75 -1.40
CA ARG A 69 -19.26 -12.46 -2.79
C ARG A 69 -19.29 -10.96 -3.07
N LEU A 70 -18.42 -10.19 -2.39
CA LEU A 70 -18.30 -8.72 -2.53
C LEU A 70 -18.14 -8.26 -3.99
N ALA A 71 -17.45 -9.06 -4.81
CA ALA A 71 -17.30 -8.76 -6.23
C ALA A 71 -18.65 -8.81 -6.97
N GLU A 72 -19.53 -9.74 -6.62
CA GLU A 72 -20.86 -9.83 -7.22
C GLU A 72 -21.78 -8.71 -6.76
N GLU A 73 -21.72 -8.34 -5.48
CA GLU A 73 -22.47 -7.18 -4.95
C GLU A 73 -22.04 -5.89 -5.67
N LEU A 74 -20.75 -5.66 -5.83
CA LEU A 74 -20.22 -4.49 -6.54
C LEU A 74 -20.61 -4.49 -8.04
N ILE A 75 -20.58 -5.65 -8.69
CA ILE A 75 -21.02 -5.79 -10.09
C ILE A 75 -22.53 -5.52 -10.23
N ALA A 76 -23.33 -6.01 -9.28
CA ALA A 76 -24.77 -5.78 -9.27
C ALA A 76 -25.10 -4.30 -9.07
N GLU A 77 -24.40 -3.62 -8.14
CA GLU A 77 -24.53 -2.17 -7.93
C GLU A 77 -24.21 -1.38 -9.20
N ARG A 78 -23.07 -1.67 -9.85
CA ARG A 78 -22.65 -0.97 -11.08
C ARG A 78 -23.62 -1.19 -12.24
N ARG A 79 -24.18 -2.39 -12.38
CA ARG A 79 -25.20 -2.67 -13.41
C ARG A 79 -26.52 -1.95 -13.13
N ALA A 80 -26.93 -1.88 -11.87
CA ALA A 80 -28.13 -1.15 -11.47
C ALA A 80 -27.98 0.36 -11.66
N GLU A 81 -26.79 0.90 -11.39
CA GLU A 81 -26.43 2.30 -11.66
C GLU A 81 -26.46 2.61 -13.16
N ALA A 82 -25.78 1.81 -14.00
CA ALA A 82 -25.81 1.97 -15.45
C ALA A 82 -27.25 1.90 -16.03
N ALA A 83 -28.07 0.97 -15.52
CA ALA A 83 -29.47 0.84 -15.96
C ALA A 83 -30.38 2.01 -15.48
N ARG A 84 -29.96 2.80 -14.49
CA ARG A 84 -30.64 4.05 -14.10
C ARG A 84 -30.21 5.19 -15.01
N GLU A 85 -28.92 5.33 -15.26
CA GLU A 85 -28.37 6.32 -16.20
C GLU A 85 -28.94 6.16 -17.62
N ASP A 86 -29.11 4.93 -18.10
CA ASP A 86 -29.71 4.64 -19.41
C ASP A 86 -31.22 4.98 -19.49
N ARG A 87 -31.93 5.02 -18.35
CA ARG A 87 -33.36 5.37 -18.28
C ARG A 87 -33.60 6.88 -18.13
N GLU A 88 -32.59 7.60 -17.64
CA GLU A 88 -32.62 9.05 -17.46
C GLU A 88 -32.09 9.81 -18.69
N ARG A 89 -31.63 9.08 -19.71
CA ARG A 89 -31.22 9.58 -21.03
C ARG A 89 -32.37 9.64 -22.03
#